data_AF-A0A199VQG6-F1
#
_entry.id   AF-A0A199VQG6-F1
#
_cell.length_a   1.000
_cell.length_b   1.000
_cell.length_c   1.000
_cell.angle_alpha   90.00
_cell.angle_beta   90.00
_cell.angle_gamma   90.00
#
_symmetry.space_group_name_H-M   'P 1'
#
loop_
_entity.id
_entity.type
_entity.pdbx_description
1 polymer ?
#
loop_
_entity_poly.entity_id
_entity_poly.type
_entity_poly.pdbx_seq_one_letter_code
_entity_poly.pdbx_strand_id
1 'polypeptide(L)'
;MAKLSVFLLSLLLFPFLIIPSASAGDDYTAFVYAGCSQPQYAADTAYAYSADSVLTTLANAAAFGPYANSTSGAVSGVLQCRADLPLAVCAACVRSALSELSTLCPSAAAAAVQLRACFLRYGNDSFLGRQDTTLLYKKCGAPAPPANSADFLGMRDASLGALVAAAAPGGYRVGGAGYVQAMSQCVGDIGPKQCTDCVAAAVTQLKSWCDGANAGEAYLGKCYARFWSNGGAVYSPAHEDHGKPILLLAGLLYASLLYWI
;
A
#
# COMPACT_ATOMS: atom_id res chain seq x y z
N MET A 1 -3.33 -41.61 61.17
CA MET A 1 -2.70 -41.88 59.85
C MET A 1 -3.82 -42.08 58.84
N ALA A 2 -4.14 -41.06 58.03
CA ALA A 2 -5.20 -41.11 57.04
C ALA A 2 -4.85 -40.24 55.81
N LYS A 3 -4.56 -40.97 54.73
CA LYS A 3 -4.66 -40.74 53.27
C LYS A 3 -4.67 -39.31 52.69
N LEU A 4 -3.65 -39.12 51.84
CA LEU A 4 -3.53 -38.28 50.64
C LEU A 4 -4.87 -38.00 49.93
N SER A 5 -5.20 -36.73 49.69
CA SER A 5 -6.32 -36.31 48.84
C SER A 5 -5.83 -35.42 47.68
N VAL A 6 -5.84 -36.05 46.51
CA VAL A 6 -6.05 -35.57 45.13
C VAL A 6 -5.93 -34.06 44.85
N PHE A 7 -4.90 -33.74 44.06
CA PHE A 7 -4.74 -32.51 43.26
C PHE A 7 -5.98 -32.27 42.37
N LEU A 8 -6.69 -31.15 42.59
CA LEU A 8 -7.71 -30.63 41.69
C LEU A 8 -7.42 -29.15 41.43
N LEU A 9 -6.36 -28.88 40.66
CA LEU A 9 -6.09 -27.56 40.10
C LEU A 9 -6.88 -27.44 38.78
N SER A 10 -8.20 -27.23 38.89
CA SER A 10 -9.03 -26.83 37.74
C SER A 10 -8.74 -25.37 37.42
N LEU A 11 -7.65 -25.13 36.68
CA LEU A 11 -7.34 -23.82 36.12
C LEU A 11 -8.30 -23.60 34.93
N LEU A 12 -9.38 -22.86 35.17
CA LEU A 12 -10.29 -22.37 34.13
C LEU A 12 -9.47 -21.61 33.08
N LEU A 13 -9.19 -22.25 31.95
CA LEU A 13 -8.67 -21.61 30.75
C LEU A 13 -9.77 -20.72 30.16
N PHE A 14 -9.95 -19.54 30.76
CA PHE A 14 -10.69 -18.46 30.13
C PHE A 14 -9.87 -18.04 28.90
N PRO A 15 -10.38 -18.17 27.66
CA PRO A 15 -9.67 -17.62 26.53
C PRO A 15 -9.72 -16.11 26.72
N PHE A 16 -8.61 -15.52 27.13
CA PHE A 16 -8.43 -14.08 27.07
C PHE A 16 -8.53 -13.74 25.58
N LEU A 17 -9.70 -13.25 25.17
CA LEU A 17 -9.92 -12.68 23.84
C LEU A 17 -8.97 -11.49 23.76
N ILE A 18 -7.78 -11.73 23.21
CA ILE A 18 -6.85 -10.67 22.83
C ILE A 18 -7.56 -9.95 21.69
N ILE A 19 -8.28 -8.87 22.03
CA ILE A 19 -8.76 -7.92 21.04
C ILE A 19 -7.49 -7.36 20.39
N PRO A 20 -7.25 -7.58 19.10
CA PRO A 20 -6.13 -6.93 18.44
C PRO A 20 -6.40 -5.43 18.55
N SER A 21 -5.48 -4.70 19.18
CA SER A 21 -5.46 -3.26 19.08
C SER A 21 -5.35 -2.93 17.60
N ALA A 22 -6.37 -2.31 17.03
CA ALA A 22 -6.30 -1.81 15.67
C ALA A 22 -5.13 -0.81 15.62
N SER A 23 -4.01 -1.23 15.04
CA SER A 23 -3.03 -0.30 14.51
C SER A 23 -3.79 0.69 13.64
N ALA A 24 -3.47 1.99 13.69
CA ALA A 24 -3.98 2.95 12.72
C ALA A 24 -3.85 2.32 11.33
N GLY A 25 -4.98 1.86 10.77
CA GLY A 25 -4.96 1.11 9.54
C GLY A 25 -4.44 2.05 8.48
N ASP A 26 -3.45 1.61 7.69
CA ASP A 26 -3.13 2.30 6.44
C ASP A 26 -4.46 2.58 5.73
N ASP A 27 -4.75 3.85 5.41
CA ASP A 27 -5.94 4.20 4.63
C ASP A 27 -5.71 3.70 3.20
N TYR A 28 -6.02 2.42 3.00
CA TYR A 28 -5.89 1.69 1.74
C TYR A 28 -6.74 2.32 0.63
N THR A 29 -7.78 3.05 1.00
CA THR A 29 -8.69 3.74 0.09
C THR A 29 -8.31 5.19 -0.17
N ALA A 30 -7.26 5.73 0.48
CA ALA A 30 -6.87 7.11 0.28
C ALA A 30 -6.56 7.40 -1.20
N PHE A 31 -7.14 8.50 -1.68
CA PHE A 31 -6.96 9.01 -3.04
C PHE A 31 -5.52 9.44 -3.31
N VAL A 32 -5.02 9.13 -4.52
CA VAL A 32 -3.70 9.57 -4.99
C VAL A 32 -3.86 10.51 -6.18
N TYR A 33 -4.44 10.03 -7.29
CA TYR A 33 -4.71 10.84 -8.47
C TYR A 33 -5.84 10.24 -9.31
N ALA A 34 -6.43 11.06 -10.16
CA ALA A 34 -7.32 10.65 -11.23
C ALA A 34 -6.96 11.38 -12.53
N GLY A 35 -7.26 10.78 -13.66
CA GLY A 35 -7.12 11.38 -14.99
C GLY A 35 -8.31 11.00 -15.85
N CYS A 36 -8.92 12.00 -16.49
CA CYS A 36 -10.08 11.83 -17.37
C CYS A 36 -9.72 12.28 -18.79
N SER A 37 -10.23 11.58 -19.80
CA SER A 37 -10.13 12.04 -21.18
C SER A 37 -11.02 13.25 -21.45
N GLN A 38 -10.63 14.10 -22.40
CA GLN A 38 -11.47 15.22 -22.85
C GLN A 38 -12.72 14.76 -23.62
N PRO A 39 -12.64 13.76 -24.54
CA PRO A 39 -13.84 13.20 -25.16
C PRO A 39 -14.74 12.56 -24.10
N GLN A 40 -16.05 12.74 -24.27
CA GLN A 40 -17.09 12.15 -23.44
C GLN A 40 -17.97 11.24 -24.29
N TYR A 41 -18.52 10.18 -23.70
CA TYR A 41 -19.55 9.36 -24.33
C TYR A 41 -20.93 9.85 -23.91
N ALA A 42 -21.92 9.70 -24.79
CA ALA A 42 -23.32 9.97 -24.45
C ALA A 42 -23.94 8.79 -23.70
N ALA A 43 -24.90 9.08 -22.81
CA ALA A 43 -25.70 8.07 -22.14
C ALA A 43 -26.48 7.20 -23.16
N ASP A 44 -26.84 5.99 -22.75
CA ASP A 44 -27.62 5.02 -23.55
C ASP A 44 -27.00 4.66 -24.92
N THR A 45 -25.68 4.83 -25.05
CA THR A 45 -24.92 4.39 -26.23
C THR A 45 -24.31 3.01 -26.02
N ALA A 46 -23.98 2.32 -27.12
CA ALA A 46 -23.21 1.07 -27.09
C ALA A 46 -21.88 1.22 -26.31
N TYR A 47 -21.25 2.40 -26.37
CA TYR A 47 -20.03 2.70 -25.61
C TYR A 47 -20.31 2.77 -24.10
N ALA A 48 -21.38 3.45 -23.68
CA ALA A 48 -21.78 3.53 -22.28
C ALA A 48 -22.04 2.13 -21.68
N TYR A 49 -22.79 1.28 -22.38
CA TYR A 49 -23.02 -0.10 -21.95
C TYR A 49 -21.74 -0.94 -21.91
N SER A 50 -20.83 -0.72 -22.88
CA SER A 50 -19.51 -1.38 -22.90
C SER A 50 -18.66 -0.98 -21.69
N ALA A 51 -18.64 0.31 -21.35
CA ALA A 51 -17.90 0.84 -20.20
C ALA A 51 -18.47 0.29 -18.88
N ASP A 52 -19.80 0.31 -18.70
CA ASP A 52 -20.46 -0.26 -17.53
C ASP A 52 -20.17 -1.76 -17.37
N SER A 53 -20.25 -2.51 -18.47
CA SER A 53 -19.93 -3.93 -18.51
C SER A 53 -18.48 -4.20 -18.08
N VAL A 54 -17.50 -3.49 -18.66
CA VAL A 54 -16.08 -3.63 -18.30
C VAL A 54 -15.85 -3.31 -16.83
N LEU A 55 -16.36 -2.18 -16.33
CA LEU A 55 -16.16 -1.75 -14.95
C LEU A 55 -16.80 -2.72 -13.96
N THR A 56 -17.99 -3.24 -14.25
CA THR A 56 -18.67 -4.25 -13.44
C THR A 56 -17.90 -5.58 -13.43
N THR A 57 -17.40 -6.04 -14.59
CA THR A 57 -16.58 -7.26 -14.65
C THR A 57 -15.32 -7.12 -13.79
N LEU A 58 -14.62 -5.98 -13.88
CA LEU A 58 -13.42 -5.72 -13.09
C LEU A 58 -13.75 -5.67 -11.59
N ALA A 59 -14.84 -5.01 -11.19
CA ALA A 59 -15.28 -4.97 -9.79
C ALA A 59 -15.46 -6.38 -9.20
N ASN A 60 -16.07 -7.28 -9.96
CA ASN A 60 -16.28 -8.67 -9.56
C ASN A 60 -14.97 -9.47 -9.53
N ALA A 61 -14.07 -9.23 -10.50
CA ALA A 61 -12.78 -9.92 -10.58
C ALA A 61 -11.85 -9.61 -9.39
N ALA A 62 -11.98 -8.43 -8.77
CA ALA A 62 -11.19 -8.02 -7.61
C ALA A 62 -11.32 -8.96 -6.39
N ALA A 63 -12.38 -9.77 -6.32
CA ALA A 63 -12.57 -10.78 -5.28
C ALA A 63 -11.73 -12.05 -5.50
N PHE A 64 -11.15 -12.23 -6.70
CA PHE A 64 -10.48 -13.46 -7.11
C PHE A 64 -9.00 -13.27 -7.44
N GLY A 65 -8.56 -12.04 -7.68
CA GLY A 65 -7.16 -11.76 -7.97
C GLY A 65 -6.78 -10.29 -7.86
N PRO A 66 -5.49 -9.98 -7.69
CA PRO A 66 -5.00 -8.61 -7.59
C PRO A 66 -4.90 -7.91 -8.94
N TYR A 67 -5.07 -8.62 -10.05
CA TYR A 67 -5.05 -8.07 -11.40
C TYR A 67 -6.11 -8.76 -12.25
N ALA A 68 -6.78 -7.97 -13.08
CA ALA A 68 -7.67 -8.46 -14.12
C ALA A 68 -7.73 -7.44 -15.25
N ASN A 69 -8.04 -7.91 -16.45
CA ASN A 69 -8.45 -7.08 -17.57
C ASN A 69 -9.80 -7.56 -18.10
N SER A 70 -10.52 -6.67 -18.76
CA SER A 70 -11.79 -6.99 -19.42
C SER A 70 -11.91 -6.15 -20.69
N THR A 71 -12.60 -6.68 -21.69
CA THR A 71 -12.92 -5.96 -22.93
C THR A 71 -14.36 -6.26 -23.32
N SER A 72 -15.11 -5.21 -23.63
CA SER A 72 -16.48 -5.29 -24.13
C SER A 72 -16.64 -4.23 -25.21
N GLY A 73 -17.06 -4.64 -26.42
CA GLY A 73 -17.16 -3.74 -27.56
C GLY A 73 -15.84 -3.00 -27.83
N ALA A 74 -15.89 -1.66 -27.80
CA ALA A 74 -14.74 -0.78 -28.03
C ALA A 74 -14.02 -0.34 -26.73
N VAL A 75 -14.43 -0.87 -25.58
CA VAL A 75 -13.89 -0.50 -24.26
C VAL A 75 -13.07 -1.65 -23.69
N SER A 76 -11.88 -1.33 -23.23
CA SER A 76 -11.03 -2.18 -22.43
C SER A 76 -10.74 -1.55 -21.09
N GLY A 77 -10.51 -2.37 -20.08
CA GLY A 77 -10.16 -1.90 -18.74
C GLY A 77 -9.22 -2.86 -18.02
N VAL A 78 -8.53 -2.32 -17.03
CA VAL A 78 -7.64 -3.06 -16.12
C VAL A 78 -7.90 -2.62 -14.69
N LEU A 79 -7.78 -3.57 -13.77
CA LEU A 79 -7.58 -3.30 -12.35
C LEU A 79 -6.21 -3.83 -11.93
N GLN A 80 -5.56 -3.13 -11.01
CA GLN A 80 -4.35 -3.60 -10.34
C GLN A 80 -4.42 -3.20 -8.86
N CYS A 81 -4.65 -4.16 -8.00
CA CYS A 81 -4.45 -4.03 -6.56
C CYS A 81 -2.97 -4.23 -6.21
N ARG A 82 -2.57 -3.68 -5.06
CA ARG A 82 -1.33 -4.06 -4.38
C ARG A 82 -1.34 -5.56 -4.10
N ALA A 83 -0.31 -6.27 -4.56
CA ALA A 83 -0.28 -7.73 -4.50
C ALA A 83 -0.07 -8.31 -3.09
N ASP A 84 0.36 -7.48 -2.13
CA ASP A 84 0.57 -7.87 -0.73
C ASP A 84 -0.69 -7.75 0.15
N LEU A 85 -1.81 -7.30 -0.41
CA LEU A 85 -3.05 -7.08 0.33
C LEU A 85 -4.03 -8.25 0.21
N PRO A 86 -4.85 -8.50 1.25
CA PRO A 86 -5.94 -9.46 1.16
C PRO A 86 -6.94 -9.09 0.05
N LEU A 87 -7.52 -10.08 -0.63
CA LEU A 87 -8.49 -9.85 -1.71
C LEU A 87 -9.73 -9.06 -1.25
N ALA A 88 -10.11 -9.16 0.03
CA ALA A 88 -11.18 -8.34 0.59
C ALA A 88 -10.84 -6.83 0.57
N VAL A 89 -9.59 -6.47 0.85
CA VAL A 89 -9.10 -5.09 0.76
C VAL A 89 -9.02 -4.63 -0.70
N CYS A 90 -8.60 -5.52 -1.61
CA CYS A 90 -8.63 -5.25 -3.05
C CYS A 90 -10.05 -4.94 -3.54
N ALA A 91 -11.03 -5.81 -3.25
CA ALA A 91 -12.42 -5.59 -3.63
C ALA A 91 -13.01 -4.32 -3.03
N ALA A 92 -12.66 -3.97 -1.78
CA ALA A 92 -13.06 -2.71 -1.18
C ALA A 92 -12.46 -1.50 -1.89
N CYS A 93 -11.17 -1.55 -2.20
CA CYS A 93 -10.49 -0.48 -2.91
C CYS A 93 -11.07 -0.26 -4.31
N VAL A 94 -11.33 -1.32 -5.08
CA VAL A 94 -11.91 -1.19 -6.43
C VAL A 94 -13.31 -0.57 -6.39
N ARG A 95 -14.13 -0.91 -5.38
CA ARG A 95 -15.43 -0.24 -5.16
C ARG A 95 -15.26 1.25 -4.88
N SER A 96 -14.31 1.64 -4.03
CA SER A 96 -14.00 3.06 -3.79
C SER A 96 -13.49 3.75 -5.06
N ALA A 97 -12.61 3.09 -5.84
CA ALA A 97 -12.09 3.64 -7.09
C ALA A 97 -13.20 3.88 -8.14
N LEU A 98 -14.21 3.01 -8.21
CA LEU A 98 -15.39 3.22 -9.05
C LEU A 98 -16.22 4.42 -8.60
N SER A 99 -16.40 4.60 -7.28
CA SER A 99 -17.07 5.78 -6.72
C SER A 99 -16.33 7.07 -7.10
N GLU A 100 -15.01 7.11 -6.89
CA GLU A 100 -14.17 8.25 -7.29
C GLU A 100 -14.25 8.51 -8.79
N LEU A 101 -14.19 7.46 -9.61
CA LEU A 101 -14.29 7.57 -11.06
C LEU A 101 -15.62 8.21 -11.49
N SER A 102 -16.73 7.76 -10.91
CA SER A 102 -18.06 8.28 -11.22
C SER A 102 -18.23 9.76 -10.85
N THR A 103 -17.53 10.20 -9.79
CA THR A 103 -17.60 11.57 -9.28
C THR A 103 -16.65 12.50 -10.03
N LEU A 104 -15.43 12.05 -10.30
CA LEU A 104 -14.36 12.87 -10.87
C LEU A 104 -14.33 12.87 -12.41
N CYS A 105 -14.75 11.77 -13.04
CA CYS A 105 -14.70 11.60 -14.49
C CYS A 105 -16.09 11.22 -15.08
N PRO A 106 -17.13 12.04 -14.87
CA PRO A 106 -18.46 11.73 -15.37
C PRO A 106 -18.46 11.61 -16.90
N SER A 107 -18.90 10.47 -17.40
CA SER A 107 -19.04 10.17 -18.84
C SER A 107 -17.77 10.31 -19.69
N ALA A 108 -16.58 10.34 -19.09
CA ALA A 108 -15.32 10.43 -19.84
C ALA A 108 -15.13 9.19 -20.73
N ALA A 109 -14.66 9.34 -21.97
CA ALA A 109 -14.40 8.19 -22.84
C ALA A 109 -13.31 7.26 -22.27
N ALA A 110 -12.35 7.78 -21.54
CA ALA A 110 -11.36 7.02 -20.80
C ALA A 110 -11.09 7.69 -19.45
N ALA A 111 -10.83 6.90 -18.42
CA ALA A 111 -10.42 7.41 -17.13
C ALA A 111 -9.50 6.43 -16.40
N ALA A 112 -8.68 6.98 -15.51
CA ALA A 112 -7.86 6.23 -14.58
C ALA A 112 -7.98 6.83 -13.17
N VAL A 113 -8.05 5.98 -12.16
CA VAL A 113 -8.04 6.35 -10.74
C VAL A 113 -6.99 5.50 -10.03
N GLN A 114 -6.17 6.16 -9.21
CA GLN A 114 -5.22 5.52 -8.32
C GLN A 114 -5.59 5.85 -6.88
N LEU A 115 -5.83 4.80 -6.09
CA LEU A 115 -5.90 4.83 -4.64
C LEU A 115 -4.64 4.17 -4.05
N ARG A 116 -4.46 4.24 -2.73
CA ARG A 116 -3.30 3.63 -2.04
C ARG A 116 -3.18 2.12 -2.27
N ALA A 117 -4.29 1.40 -2.39
CA ALA A 117 -4.31 -0.06 -2.54
C ALA A 117 -4.64 -0.55 -3.95
N CYS A 118 -5.11 0.28 -4.87
CA CYS A 118 -5.51 -0.16 -6.20
C CYS A 118 -5.46 0.94 -7.25
N PHE A 119 -5.36 0.49 -8.49
CA PHE A 119 -5.43 1.26 -9.72
C PHE A 119 -6.56 0.70 -10.57
N LEU A 120 -7.39 1.57 -11.13
CA LEU A 120 -8.46 1.22 -12.07
C LEU A 120 -8.36 2.12 -13.28
N ARG A 121 -8.39 1.55 -14.48
CA ARG A 121 -8.38 2.32 -15.74
C ARG A 121 -9.29 1.67 -16.77
N TYR A 122 -10.03 2.48 -17.51
CA TYR A 122 -10.72 2.07 -18.73
C TYR A 122 -10.51 3.07 -19.86
N GLY A 123 -10.76 2.63 -21.09
CA GLY A 123 -10.67 3.42 -22.31
C GLY A 123 -10.71 2.49 -23.52
N ASN A 124 -10.14 2.93 -24.64
CA ASN A 124 -9.89 2.02 -25.77
C ASN A 124 -8.81 0.96 -25.42
N ASP A 125 -8.66 -0.05 -26.26
CA ASP A 125 -7.69 -1.15 -26.07
C ASP A 125 -6.21 -0.73 -26.25
N SER A 126 -5.96 0.48 -26.78
CA SER A 126 -4.64 0.92 -27.21
C SER A 126 -3.57 0.99 -26.10
N PHE A 127 -3.98 0.96 -24.83
CA PHE A 127 -3.06 0.99 -23.68
C PHE A 127 -2.66 -0.40 -23.17
N LEU A 128 -3.35 -1.47 -23.58
CA LEU A 128 -3.07 -2.83 -23.11
C LEU A 128 -1.74 -3.34 -23.66
N GLY A 129 -0.90 -3.94 -22.82
CA GLY A 129 0.36 -4.55 -23.25
C GLY A 129 1.47 -3.56 -23.63
N ARG A 130 1.20 -2.25 -23.54
CA ARG A 130 2.14 -1.20 -23.95
C ARG A 130 2.81 -0.57 -22.75
N GLN A 131 4.13 -0.47 -22.81
CA GLN A 131 4.88 0.30 -21.82
C GLN A 131 4.52 1.79 -21.92
N ASP A 132 4.29 2.40 -20.76
CA ASP A 132 4.09 3.84 -20.62
C ASP A 132 4.81 4.30 -19.35
N THR A 133 5.83 5.15 -19.54
CA THR A 133 6.66 5.71 -18.47
C THR A 133 6.40 7.19 -18.24
N THR A 134 5.31 7.71 -18.82
CA THR A 134 4.86 9.08 -18.59
C THR A 134 4.59 9.29 -17.11
N LEU A 135 5.17 10.35 -16.54
CA LEU A 135 4.94 10.73 -15.14
C LEU A 135 3.54 11.31 -14.99
N LEU A 136 2.69 10.62 -14.22
CA LEU A 136 1.29 11.01 -14.00
C LEU A 136 1.10 11.75 -12.68
N TYR A 137 1.80 11.31 -11.63
CA TYR A 137 1.73 11.94 -10.31
C TYR A 137 3.05 11.77 -9.56
N LYS A 138 3.42 12.78 -8.78
CA LYS A 138 4.54 12.72 -7.85
C LYS A 138 4.23 13.44 -6.55
N LYS A 139 4.81 12.98 -5.45
CA LYS A 139 4.76 13.64 -4.15
C LYS A 139 6.04 13.37 -3.40
N CYS A 140 6.63 14.40 -2.80
CA CYS A 140 7.75 14.25 -1.87
C CYS A 140 7.26 14.54 -0.43
N GLY A 141 7.87 13.88 0.53
CA GLY A 141 7.66 14.11 1.96
C GLY A 141 8.41 15.34 2.47
N ALA A 142 8.47 15.47 3.79
CA ALA A 142 9.26 16.49 4.46
C ALA A 142 10.77 16.21 4.29
N PRO A 143 11.65 17.19 4.50
CA PRO A 143 13.09 16.94 4.55
C PRO A 143 13.46 15.81 5.54
N ALA A 144 14.38 14.92 5.15
CA ALA A 144 14.83 13.78 5.97
C ALA A 144 15.71 14.24 7.14
N PRO A 145 15.41 13.85 8.40
CA PRO A 145 16.29 14.13 9.54
C PRO A 145 17.34 13.01 9.75
N PRO A 146 18.61 13.34 10.06
CA PRO A 146 19.26 14.65 9.92
C PRO A 146 19.38 15.04 8.43
N ALA A 147 19.17 16.34 8.13
CA ALA A 147 19.01 16.88 6.78
C ALA A 147 19.96 16.26 5.75
N ASN A 148 19.42 15.42 4.86
CA ASN A 148 20.07 14.92 3.65
C ASN A 148 21.47 14.33 3.89
N SER A 149 21.65 13.56 4.96
CA SER A 149 22.94 12.92 5.23
C SER A 149 23.32 11.94 4.11
N ALA A 150 24.62 11.83 3.83
CA ALA A 150 25.12 10.88 2.83
C ALA A 150 24.68 9.44 3.13
N ASP A 151 24.58 9.08 4.42
CA ASP A 151 24.08 7.79 4.87
C ASP A 151 22.62 7.57 4.48
N PHE A 152 21.75 8.58 4.69
CA PHE A 152 20.35 8.50 4.29
C PHE A 152 20.21 8.34 2.78
N LEU A 153 20.94 9.15 2.00
CA LEU A 153 20.92 9.08 0.54
C LEU A 153 21.42 7.72 0.04
N GLY A 154 22.46 7.17 0.68
CA GLY A 154 22.98 5.83 0.40
C GLY A 154 21.93 4.73 0.67
N MET A 155 21.23 4.80 1.81
CA MET A 155 20.16 3.85 2.15
C MET A 155 18.97 3.98 1.19
N ARG A 156 18.54 5.20 0.87
CA ARG A 156 17.49 5.45 -0.12
C ARG A 156 17.86 4.85 -1.48
N ASP A 157 19.06 5.10 -1.95
CA ASP A 157 19.53 4.64 -3.26
C ASP A 157 19.68 3.12 -3.31
N ALA A 158 20.15 2.49 -2.23
CA ALA A 158 20.20 1.04 -2.10
C ALA A 158 18.79 0.42 -2.07
N SER A 159 17.87 1.01 -1.31
CA SER A 159 16.48 0.55 -1.19
C SER A 159 15.73 0.65 -2.52
N LEU A 160 15.86 1.77 -3.23
CA LEU A 160 15.30 1.95 -4.58
C LEU A 160 16.00 1.06 -5.63
N GLY A 161 17.32 0.86 -5.51
CA GLY A 161 18.08 -0.04 -6.38
C GLY A 161 17.62 -1.50 -6.26
N ALA A 162 17.25 -1.94 -5.06
CA ALA A 162 16.68 -3.27 -4.83
C ALA A 162 15.37 -3.49 -5.59
N LEU A 163 14.54 -2.45 -5.75
CA LEU A 163 13.32 -2.54 -6.56
C LEU A 163 13.64 -2.83 -8.04
N VAL A 164 14.70 -2.22 -8.59
CA VAL A 164 15.08 -2.43 -9.98
C VAL A 164 15.67 -3.83 -10.20
N ALA A 165 16.47 -4.30 -9.24
CA ALA A 165 17.14 -5.60 -9.30
C ALA A 165 16.21 -6.80 -9.04
N ALA A 166 15.13 -6.60 -8.29
CA ALA A 166 14.22 -7.68 -7.92
C ALA A 166 13.46 -8.25 -9.14
N ALA A 167 13.54 -9.57 -9.30
CA ALA A 167 12.60 -10.31 -10.11
C ALA A 167 11.35 -10.61 -9.28
N ALA A 168 10.19 -10.09 -9.69
CA ALA A 168 8.93 -10.31 -8.98
C ALA A 168 7.85 -10.80 -9.95
N PRO A 169 7.41 -12.06 -9.82
CA PRO A 169 6.17 -12.52 -10.44
C PRO A 169 5.01 -11.59 -10.04
N GLY A 170 4.26 -11.07 -11.01
CA GLY A 170 3.15 -10.15 -10.74
C GLY A 170 3.55 -8.68 -10.47
N GLY A 171 4.83 -8.33 -10.60
CA GLY A 171 5.29 -6.93 -10.67
C GLY A 171 5.35 -6.16 -9.34
N TYR A 172 4.96 -6.75 -8.20
CA TYR A 172 5.10 -6.15 -6.87
C TYR A 172 6.48 -6.38 -6.29
N ARG A 173 7.18 -5.33 -5.87
CA ARG A 173 8.56 -5.41 -5.37
C ARG A 173 8.68 -4.62 -4.09
N VAL A 174 9.51 -5.11 -3.19
CA VAL A 174 9.88 -4.43 -1.94
C VAL A 174 11.41 -4.32 -1.87
N GLY A 175 11.88 -3.23 -1.28
CA GLY A 175 13.29 -2.92 -1.09
C GLY A 175 13.51 -2.33 0.29
N GLY A 176 14.72 -2.51 0.83
CA GLY A 176 15.06 -2.00 2.15
C GLY A 176 16.56 -1.84 2.33
N ALA A 177 16.96 -0.77 3.02
CA ALA A 177 18.31 -0.57 3.49
C ALA A 177 18.27 0.28 4.77
N GLY A 178 18.78 -0.26 5.88
CA GLY A 178 18.66 0.37 7.19
C GLY A 178 17.19 0.66 7.55
N TYR A 179 16.88 1.92 7.84
CA TYR A 179 15.53 2.38 8.18
C TYR A 179 14.73 2.89 6.98
N VAL A 180 15.29 2.82 5.76
CA VAL A 180 14.60 3.25 4.53
C VAL A 180 14.00 2.05 3.81
N GLN A 181 12.69 2.09 3.64
CA GLN A 181 11.92 1.08 2.92
C GLN A 181 11.44 1.63 1.59
N ALA A 182 11.23 0.75 0.62
CA ALA A 182 10.70 1.09 -0.68
C ALA A 182 9.78 -0.02 -1.21
N MET A 183 8.85 0.36 -2.09
CA MET A 183 8.03 -0.58 -2.84
C MET A 183 7.73 -0.06 -4.24
N SER A 184 7.48 -0.99 -5.17
CA SER A 184 6.97 -0.69 -6.51
C SER A 184 5.93 -1.71 -6.93
N GLN A 185 5.05 -1.31 -7.85
CA GLN A 185 4.11 -2.21 -8.49
C GLN A 185 4.03 -1.83 -9.97
N CYS A 186 4.08 -2.82 -10.85
CA CYS A 186 3.68 -2.68 -12.25
C CYS A 186 2.22 -3.07 -12.43
N VAL A 187 1.54 -2.49 -13.41
CA VAL A 187 0.24 -2.98 -13.88
C VAL A 187 0.48 -4.32 -14.59
N GLY A 188 -0.34 -5.33 -14.28
CA GLY A 188 -0.13 -6.71 -14.71
C GLY A 188 -0.27 -6.98 -16.22
N ASP A 189 -0.56 -5.95 -17.02
CA ASP A 189 -0.71 -6.08 -18.46
C ASP A 189 0.60 -5.94 -19.25
N ILE A 190 1.72 -5.61 -18.59
CA ILE A 190 3.05 -5.48 -19.24
C ILE A 190 4.01 -6.61 -18.86
N GLY A 191 4.95 -6.92 -19.76
CA GLY A 191 5.92 -8.00 -19.57
C GLY A 191 7.03 -7.67 -18.56
N PRO A 192 7.79 -8.67 -18.08
CA PRO A 192 8.79 -8.49 -17.03
C PRO A 192 9.85 -7.42 -17.33
N LYS A 193 10.36 -7.38 -18.58
CA LYS A 193 11.33 -6.37 -19.01
C LYS A 193 10.74 -4.96 -18.97
N GLN A 194 9.55 -4.77 -19.55
CA GLN A 194 8.85 -3.48 -19.54
C GLN A 194 8.56 -3.01 -18.12
N CYS A 195 8.25 -3.95 -17.22
CA CYS A 195 8.05 -3.66 -15.81
C CYS A 195 9.34 -3.15 -15.16
N THR A 196 10.47 -3.83 -15.36
CA THR A 196 11.78 -3.36 -14.84
C THR A 196 12.16 -1.99 -15.41
N ASP A 197 11.97 -1.77 -16.71
CA ASP A 197 12.26 -0.50 -17.36
C ASP A 197 11.38 0.63 -16.81
N CYS A 198 10.09 0.35 -16.52
CA CYS A 198 9.18 1.30 -15.88
C CYS A 198 9.60 1.63 -14.44
N VAL A 199 9.90 0.62 -13.63
CA VAL A 199 10.32 0.83 -12.22
C VAL A 199 11.62 1.63 -12.17
N ALA A 200 12.57 1.34 -13.06
CA ALA A 200 13.80 2.13 -13.18
C ALA A 200 13.51 3.60 -13.49
N ALA A 201 12.60 3.88 -14.44
CA ALA A 201 12.19 5.25 -14.74
C ALA A 201 11.54 5.94 -13.52
N ALA A 202 10.69 5.24 -12.76
CA ALA A 202 10.07 5.79 -11.56
C ALA A 202 11.10 6.11 -10.47
N VAL A 203 12.10 5.23 -10.28
CA VAL A 203 13.25 5.45 -9.39
C VAL A 203 14.05 6.69 -9.81
N THR A 204 14.31 6.88 -11.11
CA THR A 204 14.98 8.08 -11.62
C THR A 204 14.20 9.35 -11.28
N GLN A 205 12.86 9.34 -11.41
CA GLN A 205 12.03 10.47 -11.00
C GLN A 205 12.16 10.74 -9.50
N LEU A 206 12.08 9.70 -8.66
CA LEU A 206 12.20 9.86 -7.20
C LEU A 206 13.53 10.51 -6.80
N LYS A 207 14.64 10.05 -7.36
CA LYS A 207 15.97 10.61 -7.08
C LYS A 207 16.10 12.06 -7.57
N SER A 208 15.49 12.39 -8.70
CA SER A 208 15.58 13.73 -9.27
C SER A 208 14.76 14.78 -8.51
N TRP A 209 13.60 14.41 -7.97
CA TRP A 209 12.65 15.38 -7.38
C TRP A 209 12.57 15.32 -5.86
N CYS A 210 12.88 14.17 -5.26
CA CYS A 210 12.76 13.94 -3.81
C CYS A 210 14.13 13.69 -3.17
N ASP A 211 15.18 14.39 -3.63
CA ASP A 211 16.55 14.09 -3.24
C ASP A 211 16.77 14.16 -1.72
N GLY A 212 16.15 15.15 -1.06
CA GLY A 212 16.25 15.30 0.39
C GLY A 212 15.04 14.84 1.20
N ALA A 213 14.03 14.24 0.58
CA ALA A 213 12.77 13.98 1.25
C ALA A 213 12.82 12.66 2.04
N ASN A 214 12.19 12.63 3.21
CA ASN A 214 12.04 11.43 4.06
C ASN A 214 11.10 10.38 3.46
N ALA A 215 10.34 10.76 2.43
CA ALA A 215 9.50 9.88 1.65
C ALA A 215 9.34 10.45 0.24
N GLY A 216 9.01 9.59 -0.71
CA GLY A 216 8.73 10.01 -2.08
C GLY A 216 7.88 9.00 -2.81
N GLU A 217 7.06 9.50 -3.73
CA GLU A 217 6.16 8.71 -4.56
C GLU A 217 6.24 9.20 -6.01
N ALA A 218 6.38 8.27 -6.95
CA ALA A 218 6.33 8.53 -8.38
C ALA A 218 5.43 7.49 -9.05
N TYR A 219 4.37 7.96 -9.71
CA TYR A 219 3.40 7.16 -10.43
C TYR A 219 3.52 7.44 -11.91
N LEU A 220 3.84 6.40 -12.68
CA LEU A 220 3.94 6.42 -14.13
C LEU A 220 2.74 5.70 -14.75
N GLY A 221 2.63 5.76 -16.08
CA GLY A 221 1.52 5.13 -16.84
C GLY A 221 1.31 3.63 -16.59
N LYS A 222 2.37 2.88 -16.25
CA LYS A 222 2.31 1.42 -16.02
C LYS A 222 2.95 0.92 -14.73
N CYS A 223 3.46 1.80 -13.88
CA CYS A 223 4.03 1.40 -12.60
C CYS A 223 4.09 2.57 -11.63
N TYR A 224 4.34 2.27 -10.37
CA TYR A 224 4.79 3.27 -9.41
C TYR A 224 5.99 2.78 -8.62
N ALA A 225 6.74 3.71 -8.06
CA ALA A 225 7.71 3.45 -7.00
C ALA A 225 7.48 4.44 -5.86
N ARG A 226 7.71 4.00 -4.64
CA ARG A 226 7.72 4.85 -3.46
C ARG A 226 8.77 4.41 -2.46
N PHE A 227 9.24 5.35 -1.66
CA PHE A 227 10.10 5.09 -0.50
C PHE A 227 9.65 5.90 0.70
N TRP A 228 10.00 5.43 1.89
CA TRP A 228 9.80 6.14 3.15
C TRP A 228 10.87 5.70 4.15
N SER A 229 11.32 6.65 4.97
CA SER A 229 12.08 6.38 6.18
C SER A 229 11.13 6.34 7.37
N ASN A 230 11.22 5.31 8.21
CA ASN A 230 10.55 5.30 9.51
C ASN A 230 11.27 6.25 10.47
N GLY A 231 11.10 7.56 10.26
CA GLY A 231 11.79 8.64 10.96
C GLY A 231 11.12 9.11 12.25
N GLY A 232 10.43 8.23 12.96
CA GLY A 232 9.89 8.50 14.29
C GLY A 232 10.17 7.30 15.20
N ALA A 233 11.15 7.46 16.10
CA ALA A 233 11.61 6.49 17.11
C ALA A 233 12.51 5.34 16.61
N VAL A 234 13.80 5.61 16.38
CA VAL A 234 14.93 4.94 17.07
C VAL A 234 16.16 5.87 16.97
N TYR A 235 16.27 6.84 17.88
CA TYR A 235 17.54 7.45 18.23
C TYR A 235 17.58 7.47 19.76
N SER A 236 18.22 6.48 20.36
CA SER A 236 18.74 6.61 21.71
C SER A 236 20.11 7.28 21.60
N PRO A 237 20.27 8.55 21.98
CA PRO A 237 21.57 8.97 22.47
C PRO A 237 21.72 8.35 23.85
N ALA A 238 22.77 7.56 24.04
CA ALA A 238 23.29 7.31 25.36
C ALA A 238 23.59 8.68 25.99
N HIS A 239 22.80 9.04 26.98
CA HIS A 239 23.19 10.01 27.98
C HIS A 239 22.80 9.42 29.32
N GLU A 240 23.82 9.08 30.10
CA GLU A 240 23.68 8.93 31.55
C GLU A 240 23.05 10.22 32.07
N ASP A 241 21.83 10.11 32.60
CA ASP A 241 21.52 10.76 33.88
C ASP A 241 20.31 10.10 34.55
N HIS A 242 20.33 10.15 35.88
CA HIS A 242 19.48 9.41 36.80
C HIS A 242 18.00 9.80 36.72
N GLY A 243 17.12 8.82 36.45
CA GLY A 243 15.68 9.01 36.60
C GLY A 243 14.86 7.78 36.19
N LYS A 244 14.48 6.96 37.17
CA LYS A 244 13.65 5.75 36.99
C LYS A 244 12.32 6.09 36.28
N PRO A 245 11.91 5.37 35.22
CA PRO A 245 10.51 5.34 34.83
C PRO A 245 9.74 4.40 35.78
N ILE A 246 8.79 5.00 36.50
CA ILE A 246 7.86 4.36 37.42
C ILE A 246 7.01 3.35 36.66
N LEU A 247 7.16 2.08 37.02
CA LEU A 247 6.33 0.97 36.56
C LEU A 247 5.01 1.00 37.35
N LEU A 248 3.97 1.68 36.83
CA LEU A 248 2.62 1.55 37.39
C LEU A 248 1.97 0.27 36.84
N LEU A 249 2.31 -0.87 37.44
CA LEU A 249 1.49 -2.09 37.37
C LEU A 249 0.37 -1.98 38.40
N ALA A 250 -0.82 -1.58 37.95
CA ALA A 250 -2.05 -1.79 38.69
C ALA A 250 -2.58 -3.21 38.38
N GLY A 251 -2.69 -4.04 39.41
CA GLY A 251 -3.41 -5.32 39.27
C GLY A 251 -2.97 -6.43 40.22
N LEU A 252 -3.35 -6.27 41.49
CA LEU A 252 -3.78 -7.29 42.48
C LEU A 252 -2.87 -8.51 42.73
N LEU A 253 -2.66 -8.85 44.02
CA LEU A 253 -3.01 -10.16 44.59
C LEU A 253 -2.76 -10.15 46.12
N TYR A 254 -3.82 -10.57 46.83
CA TYR A 254 -3.89 -11.27 48.12
C TYR A 254 -3.42 -10.60 49.41
N ALA A 255 -4.44 -10.31 50.23
CA ALA A 255 -4.36 -10.38 51.68
C ALA A 255 -4.05 -11.83 52.12
N SER A 256 -3.03 -12.00 52.97
CA SER A 256 -3.05 -12.94 54.09
C SER A 256 -1.93 -12.62 55.08
N LEU A 257 -2.36 -12.19 56.28
CA LEU A 257 -1.80 -12.51 57.61
C LEU A 257 -0.34 -12.12 57.93
N LEU A 258 -0.20 -11.24 58.92
CA LEU A 258 0.57 -11.34 60.20
C LEU A 258 0.93 -9.91 60.65
N TYR A 259 0.22 -9.33 61.64
CA TYR A 259 0.57 -9.25 63.07
C TYR A 259 1.90 -8.55 63.40
N TRP A 260 1.86 -7.73 64.46
CA TRP A 260 2.89 -6.85 65.10
C TRP A 260 2.88 -5.42 64.53
N ILE A 261 2.48 -4.34 65.23
CA ILE A 261 2.20 -3.98 66.64
C ILE A 261 0.94 -3.12 66.67
#